data_AF-A0A2S3Z5C9-F1
#
_entry.id   AF-A0A2S3Z5C9-F1
#
_cell.length_a   1.000
_cell.length_b   1.000
_cell.length_c   1.000
_cell.angle_alpha   90.00
_cell.angle_beta   90.00
_cell.angle_gamma   90.00
#
_symmetry.space_group_name_H-M   'P 1'
#
loop_
_entity.id
_entity.type
_entity.pdbx_description
1 polymer ?
#
loop_
_entity_poly.entity_id
_entity_poly.type
_entity_poly.pdbx_seq_one_letter_code
_entity_poly.pdbx_strand_id
1 'polypeptide(L)'
;MLKKIDQWDVRILYAGMIALMLAVFVWFAGDRLLEASVFLSVGAVYAFLVVRVVSRSFRAFTVMLWSFLLNYWMLISLDVDGALDIPAAGPWFIGFMVGSIAGGYIWSGPGAGRERTQTRPRRPDADGKFSGGWRLALINAACALVLFGIGTAQLVLLSPTAPAVAALVVAVIAGWALFRLPLPLEIRNGLLRLGLPVVWFALAFVGGATDQMALPHASAYGALAGILIGGRYWSGPQFGAPRPPFNGQGRRRRRRKRRPKQQKQTQRRSRPAVAAAREKQAKDR
;
A
#
# COMPACT_ATOMS: atom_id res chain seq x y z
N MET A 1 26.86 20.66 -5.94
CA MET A 1 27.01 19.43 -6.75
C MET A 1 26.49 18.27 -5.91
N LEU A 2 25.26 17.77 -6.12
CA LEU A 2 24.81 16.55 -5.45
C LEU A 2 25.43 15.35 -6.17
N LYS A 3 26.26 14.58 -5.46
CA LYS A 3 26.86 13.33 -5.94
C LYS A 3 25.73 12.39 -6.36
N LYS A 4 25.77 11.92 -7.61
CA LYS A 4 24.84 10.92 -8.13
C LYS A 4 25.13 9.63 -7.35
N ILE A 5 24.32 9.32 -6.34
CA ILE A 5 24.47 8.07 -5.57
C ILE A 5 24.37 6.92 -6.57
N ASP A 6 25.39 6.07 -6.60
CA ASP A 6 25.43 4.97 -7.55
C ASP A 6 24.40 3.92 -7.13
N GLN A 7 23.76 3.27 -8.11
CA GLN A 7 22.73 2.27 -7.83
C GLN A 7 23.28 1.09 -7.02
N TRP A 8 24.58 0.83 -7.14
CA TRP A 8 25.32 -0.14 -6.35
C TRP A 8 25.38 0.24 -4.85
N ASP A 9 25.67 1.50 -4.53
CA ASP A 9 25.73 1.99 -3.14
C ASP A 9 24.37 1.80 -2.43
N VAL A 10 23.28 2.06 -3.16
CA VAL A 10 21.91 1.89 -2.63
C VAL A 10 21.58 0.40 -2.39
N ARG A 11 22.03 -0.52 -3.26
CA ARG A 11 21.84 -1.97 -3.07
C ARG A 11 22.55 -2.45 -1.81
N ILE A 12 23.80 -2.03 -1.63
CA ILE A 12 24.61 -2.39 -0.48
C ILE A 12 23.97 -1.84 0.79
N LEU A 13 23.45 -0.60 0.76
CA LEU A 13 22.74 -0.02 1.90
C LEU A 13 21.50 -0.84 2.28
N TYR A 14 20.62 -1.17 1.33
CA TYR A 14 19.41 -1.95 1.65
C TYR A 14 19.73 -3.40 2.07
N ALA A 15 20.73 -4.03 1.44
CA ALA A 15 21.20 -5.34 1.86
C ALA A 15 21.79 -5.30 3.28
N GLY A 16 22.57 -4.26 3.59
CA GLY A 16 23.12 -4.00 4.92
C GLY A 16 22.02 -3.76 5.96
N MET A 17 20.97 -3.01 5.63
CA MET A 17 19.81 -2.83 6.52
C MET A 17 19.10 -4.16 6.80
N ILE A 18 18.90 -5.00 5.78
CA ILE A 18 18.30 -6.33 5.97
C ILE A 18 19.20 -7.19 6.85
N ALA A 19 20.50 -7.24 6.57
CA ALA A 19 21.47 -8.00 7.35
C ALA A 19 21.51 -7.53 8.81
N LEU A 20 21.50 -6.22 9.05
CA LEU A 20 21.44 -5.63 10.39
C LEU A 20 20.17 -6.03 11.12
N MET A 21 19.01 -5.94 10.47
CA MET A 21 17.73 -6.34 11.07
C MET A 21 17.69 -7.83 11.41
N LEU A 22 18.25 -8.69 10.55
CA LEU A 22 18.39 -10.12 10.83
C LEU A 22 19.38 -10.41 11.95
N ALA A 23 20.49 -9.67 12.04
CA ALA A 23 21.44 -9.80 13.15
C ALA A 23 20.80 -9.40 14.48
N VAL A 24 20.04 -8.30 14.51
CA VAL A 24 19.24 -7.87 15.67
C VAL A 24 18.22 -8.94 16.05
N PHE A 25 17.56 -9.57 15.06
CA PHE A 25 16.66 -10.68 15.32
C PHE A 25 17.36 -11.89 15.95
N VAL A 26 18.51 -12.32 15.42
CA VAL A 26 19.28 -13.45 15.97
C VAL A 26 19.69 -13.16 17.42
N TRP A 27 20.16 -11.94 17.69
CA TRP A 27 20.48 -11.49 19.04
C TRP A 27 19.25 -11.52 19.96
N PHE A 28 18.11 -11.00 19.47
CA PHE A 28 16.88 -10.88 20.26
C PHE A 28 16.19 -12.22 20.53
N ALA A 29 16.21 -13.14 19.57
CA ALA A 29 15.51 -14.42 19.67
C ALA A 29 16.27 -15.42 20.55
N GLY A 30 17.59 -15.31 20.67
CA GLY A 30 18.41 -16.16 21.53
C GLY A 30 18.12 -17.65 21.32
N ASP A 31 17.76 -18.35 22.39
CA ASP A 31 17.49 -19.79 22.37
C ASP A 31 16.17 -20.18 21.66
N ARG A 32 15.28 -19.20 21.42
CA ARG A 32 13.96 -19.40 20.79
C ARG A 32 13.98 -19.13 19.28
N LEU A 33 15.15 -19.20 18.65
CA LEU A 33 15.37 -18.74 17.28
C LEU A 33 14.48 -19.45 16.24
N LEU A 34 14.28 -20.76 16.37
CA LEU A 34 13.43 -21.53 15.45
C LEU A 34 11.95 -21.09 15.55
N GLU A 35 11.42 -20.96 16.76
CA GLU A 35 10.03 -20.57 16.99
C GLU A 35 9.79 -19.11 16.57
N ALA A 36 10.71 -18.22 16.94
CA ALA A 36 10.68 -16.81 16.55
C ALA A 36 10.83 -16.61 15.03
N SER A 37 11.53 -17.51 14.33
CA SER A 37 11.72 -17.44 12.87
C SER A 37 10.41 -17.62 12.11
N VAL A 38 9.44 -18.35 12.66
CA VAL A 38 8.11 -18.49 12.07
C VAL A 38 7.44 -17.12 11.99
N PHE A 39 7.40 -16.38 13.10
CA PHE A 39 6.81 -15.04 13.14
C PHE A 39 7.55 -14.04 12.24
N LEU A 40 8.89 -14.12 12.20
CA LEU A 40 9.69 -13.31 11.28
C LEU A 40 9.37 -13.61 9.81
N SER A 41 9.30 -14.89 9.44
CA SER A 41 9.03 -15.31 8.06
C SER A 41 7.64 -14.89 7.60
N VAL A 42 6.61 -15.08 8.44
CA VAL A 42 5.24 -14.67 8.13
C VAL A 42 5.17 -13.14 8.00
N GLY A 43 5.78 -12.39 8.91
CA GLY A 43 5.85 -10.92 8.84
C GLY A 43 6.55 -10.43 7.56
N ALA A 44 7.66 -11.08 7.17
CA ALA A 44 8.40 -10.74 5.96
C ALA A 44 7.61 -11.04 4.68
N VAL A 45 6.98 -12.22 4.60
CA VAL A 45 6.12 -12.58 3.45
C VAL A 45 4.93 -11.64 3.37
N TYR A 46 4.30 -11.34 4.50
CA TYR A 46 3.19 -10.39 4.59
C TYR A 46 3.58 -9.02 4.01
N ALA A 47 4.65 -8.42 4.52
CA ALA A 47 5.10 -7.12 4.08
C ALA A 47 5.56 -7.10 2.62
N PHE A 48 6.26 -8.16 2.18
CA PHE A 48 6.66 -8.32 0.79
C PHE A 48 5.45 -8.30 -0.13
N LEU A 49 4.41 -9.08 0.17
CA LEU A 49 3.18 -9.12 -0.61
C LEU A 49 2.43 -7.78 -0.57
N VAL A 50 2.36 -7.14 0.60
CA VAL A 50 1.72 -5.83 0.75
C VAL A 50 2.40 -4.79 -0.14
N VAL A 51 3.72 -4.69 -0.10
CA VAL A 51 4.49 -3.71 -0.88
C VAL A 51 4.56 -4.09 -2.37
N ARG A 52 4.66 -5.38 -2.70
CA ARG A 52 4.86 -5.83 -4.09
C ARG A 52 3.57 -6.00 -4.88
N VAL A 53 2.56 -6.60 -4.27
CA VAL A 53 1.32 -7.01 -4.92
C VAL A 53 0.17 -6.09 -4.54
N VAL A 54 -0.10 -5.95 -3.24
CA VAL A 54 -1.29 -5.25 -2.73
C VAL A 54 -1.23 -3.75 -3.01
N SER A 55 -0.03 -3.14 -3.04
CA SER A 55 0.21 -1.74 -3.42
C SER A 55 -0.38 -1.31 -4.77
N ARG A 56 -0.76 -2.25 -5.64
CA ARG A 56 -1.51 -1.97 -6.87
C ARG A 56 -2.94 -1.47 -6.59
N SER A 57 -3.53 -1.82 -5.45
CA SER A 57 -4.79 -1.28 -4.96
C SER A 57 -4.51 -0.43 -3.71
N PHE A 58 -4.59 0.89 -3.85
CA PHE A 58 -4.34 1.81 -2.72
C PHE A 58 -5.18 1.47 -1.49
N ARG A 59 -6.47 1.12 -1.69
CA ARG A 59 -7.36 0.76 -0.59
C ARG A 59 -6.93 -0.52 0.12
N ALA A 60 -6.67 -1.60 -0.64
CA ALA A 60 -6.19 -2.84 -0.04
C ALA A 60 -4.86 -2.62 0.68
N PHE A 61 -3.97 -1.80 0.11
CA PHE A 61 -2.71 -1.46 0.74
C PHE A 61 -2.90 -0.76 2.09
N THR A 62 -3.75 0.27 2.15
CA THR A 62 -4.05 0.97 3.42
C THR A 62 -4.69 0.04 4.44
N VAL A 63 -5.66 -0.78 4.03
CA VAL A 63 -6.32 -1.74 4.92
C VAL A 63 -5.34 -2.75 5.48
N MET A 64 -4.48 -3.34 4.63
CA MET A 64 -3.47 -4.29 5.08
C MET A 64 -2.39 -3.63 5.94
N LEU A 65 -2.12 -2.33 5.78
CA LEU A 65 -1.23 -1.62 6.69
C LEU A 65 -1.86 -1.45 8.08
N TRP A 66 -3.17 -1.19 8.16
CA TRP A 66 -3.89 -1.16 9.44
C TRP A 66 -3.94 -2.52 10.12
N SER A 67 -4.15 -3.62 9.36
CA SER A 67 -4.12 -4.95 9.96
C SER A 67 -2.75 -5.36 10.45
N PHE A 68 -1.65 -4.85 9.88
CA PHE A 68 -0.32 -5.05 10.45
C PHE A 68 -0.25 -4.52 11.90
N LEU A 69 -0.74 -3.30 12.13
CA LEU A 69 -0.77 -2.71 13.48
C LEU A 69 -1.64 -3.52 14.44
N LEU A 70 -2.81 -3.99 13.98
CA LEU A 70 -3.70 -4.84 14.79
C LEU A 70 -3.04 -6.17 15.17
N ASN A 71 -2.34 -6.82 14.24
CA ASN A 71 -1.58 -8.04 14.52
C ASN A 71 -0.44 -7.75 15.51
N TYR A 72 0.28 -6.65 15.31
CA TYR A 72 1.38 -6.28 16.19
C TYR A 72 0.92 -6.01 17.63
N TRP A 73 -0.16 -5.25 17.82
CA TRP A 73 -0.73 -5.03 19.16
C TRP A 73 -1.21 -6.32 19.81
N MET A 74 -1.85 -7.20 19.05
CA MET A 74 -2.29 -8.49 19.57
C MET A 74 -1.11 -9.37 20.02
N LEU A 75 -0.04 -9.42 19.23
CA LEU A 75 1.17 -10.15 19.62
C LEU A 75 1.84 -9.53 20.85
N ILE A 76 1.85 -8.20 20.99
CA ILE A 76 2.34 -7.56 22.21
C ILE A 76 1.52 -8.00 23.42
N SER A 77 0.19 -8.01 23.31
CA SER A 77 -0.67 -8.47 24.41
C SER A 77 -0.36 -9.91 24.80
N LEU A 78 -0.22 -10.80 23.82
CA LEU A 78 0.14 -12.20 24.07
C LEU A 78 1.53 -12.37 24.72
N ASP A 79 2.51 -11.56 24.29
CA ASP A 79 3.86 -11.57 24.87
C ASP A 79 3.85 -11.05 26.32
N VAL A 80 3.07 -10.00 26.62
CA VAL A 80 2.94 -9.41 27.97
C VAL A 80 2.21 -10.35 28.93
N ASP A 81 1.17 -11.04 28.45
CA ASP A 81 0.40 -11.99 29.23
C ASP A 81 1.14 -13.33 29.45
N GLY A 82 2.33 -13.50 28.86
CA GLY A 82 3.10 -14.74 28.92
C GLY A 82 2.38 -15.92 28.25
N ALA A 83 1.42 -15.65 27.38
CA ALA A 83 0.61 -16.66 26.71
C ALA A 83 1.41 -17.42 25.63
N LEU A 84 2.50 -16.82 25.13
CA LEU A 84 3.52 -17.51 24.36
C LEU A 84 4.87 -17.43 25.10
N ASP A 85 5.53 -18.57 25.23
CA ASP A 85 6.94 -18.65 25.68
C ASP A 85 7.95 -18.08 24.65
N ILE A 86 7.44 -17.48 23.57
CA ILE A 86 8.18 -16.99 22.41
C ILE A 86 7.87 -15.52 22.26
N PRO A 87 8.88 -14.63 22.19
CA PRO A 87 8.62 -13.22 21.93
C PRO A 87 8.19 -13.07 20.47
N ALA A 88 6.89 -13.01 20.21
CA ALA A 88 6.33 -13.08 18.85
C ALA A 88 6.20 -11.71 18.18
N ALA A 89 5.96 -10.64 18.96
CA ALA A 89 5.76 -9.29 18.43
C ALA A 89 7.02 -8.71 17.77
N GLY A 90 8.18 -8.88 18.42
CA GLY A 90 9.47 -8.40 17.92
C GLY A 90 9.84 -9.00 16.55
N PRO A 91 9.87 -10.34 16.41
CA PRO A 91 10.11 -11.02 15.15
C PRO A 91 9.09 -10.66 14.06
N TRP A 92 7.81 -10.53 14.39
CA TRP A 92 6.79 -10.06 13.44
C TRP A 92 7.12 -8.67 12.89
N PHE A 93 7.49 -7.73 13.75
CA PHE A 93 7.86 -6.37 13.36
C PHE A 93 9.14 -6.33 12.51
N ILE A 94 10.19 -7.04 12.95
CA ILE A 94 11.46 -7.12 12.21
C ILE A 94 11.23 -7.76 10.85
N GLY A 95 10.47 -8.86 10.81
CA GLY A 95 10.04 -9.51 9.58
C GLY A 95 9.33 -8.53 8.64
N PHE A 96 8.36 -7.77 9.16
CA PHE A 96 7.66 -6.76 8.37
C PHE A 96 8.60 -5.71 7.76
N MET A 97 9.60 -5.24 8.51
CA MET A 97 10.60 -4.29 8.02
C MET A 97 11.45 -4.92 6.91
N VAL A 98 11.98 -6.12 7.15
CA VAL A 98 12.78 -6.88 6.16
C VAL A 98 11.98 -7.10 4.87
N GLY A 99 10.75 -7.59 4.99
CA GLY A 99 9.86 -7.83 3.85
C GLY A 99 9.48 -6.57 3.09
N SER A 100 9.30 -5.44 3.80
CA SER A 100 9.00 -4.14 3.19
C SER A 100 10.17 -3.64 2.34
N ILE A 101 11.39 -3.73 2.86
CA ILE A 101 12.62 -3.36 2.12
C ILE A 101 12.79 -4.29 0.92
N ALA A 102 12.70 -5.60 1.14
CA ALA A 102 12.84 -6.61 0.10
C ALA A 102 11.81 -6.44 -1.03
N GLY A 103 10.55 -6.14 -0.69
CA GLY A 103 9.46 -5.96 -1.66
C GLY A 103 9.46 -4.61 -2.37
N GLY A 104 9.92 -3.55 -1.68
CA GLY A 104 9.99 -2.18 -2.19
C GLY A 104 11.12 -1.96 -3.19
N TYR A 105 12.20 -2.71 -3.04
CA TYR A 105 13.35 -2.65 -3.93
C TYR A 105 13.27 -3.66 -5.08
N ILE A 106 13.87 -3.33 -6.23
CA ILE A 106 14.02 -4.27 -7.35
C ILE A 106 15.48 -4.74 -7.36
N TRP A 107 15.68 -6.00 -7.02
CA TRP A 107 17.00 -6.61 -6.86
C TRP A 107 17.60 -7.14 -8.18
N SER A 108 16.76 -7.61 -9.11
CA SER A 108 17.18 -8.24 -10.37
C SER A 108 16.39 -7.77 -11.60
N GLY A 109 17.01 -7.84 -12.78
CA GLY A 109 16.43 -7.52 -14.09
C GLY A 109 16.70 -6.09 -14.62
N PRO A 110 16.13 -5.71 -15.78
CA PRO A 110 16.38 -4.41 -16.46
C PRO A 110 16.00 -3.15 -15.66
N GLY A 111 15.38 -3.31 -14.49
CA GLY A 111 15.02 -2.25 -13.55
C GLY A 111 15.66 -2.40 -12.17
N ALA A 112 16.63 -3.31 -12.01
CA ALA A 112 17.33 -3.50 -10.76
C ALA A 112 18.06 -2.21 -10.35
N GLY A 113 18.02 -1.84 -9.07
CA GLY A 113 18.53 -0.53 -8.65
C GLY A 113 17.48 0.57 -8.53
N ARG A 114 16.26 0.33 -9.05
CA ARG A 114 15.15 1.27 -8.91
C ARG A 114 14.34 0.89 -7.68
N GLU A 115 14.33 1.80 -6.70
CA GLU A 115 13.23 1.84 -5.76
C GLU A 115 11.93 1.93 -6.54
N ARG A 116 10.90 1.23 -6.06
CA ARG A 116 9.54 1.49 -6.53
C ARG A 116 9.14 2.86 -6.00
N THR A 117 9.67 3.92 -6.63
CA THR A 117 9.09 5.25 -6.54
C THR A 117 7.63 4.99 -6.84
N GLN A 118 6.75 5.24 -5.87
CA GLN A 118 5.32 5.26 -6.13
C GLN A 118 5.13 6.33 -7.19
N THR A 119 5.23 5.93 -8.45
CA THR A 119 4.79 6.71 -9.56
C THR A 119 3.31 6.73 -9.29
N ARG A 120 2.87 7.79 -8.60
CA ARG A 120 1.48 8.26 -8.53
C ARG A 120 0.81 7.72 -9.76
N PRO A 121 -0.27 6.92 -9.64
CA PRO A 121 -0.88 6.27 -10.80
C PRO A 121 -0.90 7.31 -11.90
N ARG A 122 -0.13 7.00 -12.96
CA ARG A 122 0.03 7.88 -14.12
C ARG A 122 -1.36 8.39 -14.43
N ARG A 123 -1.42 9.69 -14.73
CA ARG A 123 -2.61 10.42 -15.17
C ARG A 123 -3.65 9.46 -15.75
N PRO A 124 -4.94 9.61 -15.40
CA PRO A 124 -6.00 8.83 -16.02
C PRO A 124 -5.70 8.72 -17.51
N ASP A 125 -5.85 7.52 -18.08
CA ASP A 125 -5.73 7.31 -19.52
C ASP A 125 -6.45 8.45 -20.24
N ALA A 126 -5.96 8.83 -21.41
CA ALA A 126 -6.41 10.02 -22.15
C ALA A 126 -7.94 10.13 -22.29
N ASP A 127 -8.66 9.02 -22.09
CA ASP A 127 -10.11 8.86 -22.16
C ASP A 127 -10.85 8.94 -20.82
N GLY A 128 -10.17 9.28 -19.71
CA GLY A 128 -10.80 9.39 -18.39
C GLY A 128 -11.34 8.08 -17.82
N LYS A 129 -10.95 6.91 -18.37
CA LYS A 129 -11.42 5.58 -17.96
C LYS A 129 -10.46 4.91 -16.95
N PHE A 130 -10.67 5.12 -15.65
CA PHE A 130 -10.26 4.22 -14.57
C PHE A 130 -10.91 2.83 -14.73
N SER A 131 -10.12 1.84 -15.11
CA SER A 131 -10.59 0.46 -15.06
C SER A 131 -10.72 0.03 -13.59
N GLY A 132 -11.96 -0.12 -13.12
CA GLY A 132 -12.22 -1.31 -12.32
C GLY A 132 -11.79 -2.52 -13.16
N GLY A 133 -11.16 -3.50 -12.54
CA GLY A 133 -10.59 -4.64 -13.27
C GLY A 133 -10.51 -5.86 -12.38
N TRP A 134 -10.72 -7.03 -12.99
CA TRP A 134 -10.71 -8.34 -12.33
C TRP A 134 -9.52 -8.52 -11.39
N ARG A 135 -8.35 -8.03 -11.80
CA ARG A 135 -7.13 -8.08 -10.99
C ARG A 135 -7.22 -7.29 -9.68
N LEU A 136 -7.82 -6.10 -9.69
CA LEU A 136 -8.01 -5.31 -8.47
C LEU A 136 -9.08 -5.95 -7.58
N ALA A 137 -10.13 -6.54 -8.18
CA ALA A 137 -11.12 -7.31 -7.46
C ALA A 137 -10.48 -8.52 -6.77
N LEU A 138 -9.68 -9.32 -7.48
CA LEU A 138 -8.91 -10.45 -6.93
C LEU A 138 -7.99 -10.06 -5.77
N ILE A 139 -7.25 -8.95 -5.89
CA ILE A 139 -6.39 -8.47 -4.80
C ILE A 139 -7.23 -8.11 -3.57
N ASN A 140 -8.33 -7.37 -3.75
CA ASN A 140 -9.21 -7.03 -2.63
C ASN A 140 -9.89 -8.28 -2.03
N ALA A 141 -10.27 -9.26 -2.87
CA ALA A 141 -10.86 -10.52 -2.47
C ALA A 141 -9.90 -11.33 -1.59
N ALA A 142 -8.68 -11.54 -2.08
CA ALA A 142 -7.64 -12.28 -1.36
C ALA A 142 -7.32 -11.59 -0.03
N CYS A 143 -7.17 -10.26 -0.01
CA CYS A 143 -6.95 -9.50 1.22
C CYS A 143 -8.15 -9.63 2.18
N ALA A 144 -9.39 -9.56 1.68
CA ALA A 144 -10.58 -9.75 2.53
C ALA A 144 -10.60 -11.15 3.15
N LEU A 145 -10.30 -12.20 2.37
CA LEU A 145 -10.20 -13.57 2.87
C LEU A 145 -9.10 -13.72 3.93
N VAL A 146 -7.94 -13.10 3.74
CA VAL A 146 -6.88 -13.09 4.75
C VAL A 146 -7.34 -12.41 6.04
N LEU A 147 -8.02 -11.26 5.95
CA LEU A 147 -8.55 -10.58 7.14
C LEU A 147 -9.63 -11.39 7.86
N PHE A 148 -10.50 -12.07 7.10
CA PHE A 148 -11.45 -13.01 7.69
C PHE A 148 -10.75 -14.16 8.38
N GLY A 149 -9.79 -14.81 7.71
CA GLY A 149 -9.03 -15.92 8.28
C GLY A 149 -8.31 -15.55 9.57
N ILE A 150 -7.63 -14.39 9.58
CA ILE A 150 -6.97 -13.87 10.79
C ILE A 150 -8.01 -13.54 11.86
N GLY A 151 -9.08 -12.82 11.53
CA GLY A 151 -10.14 -12.47 12.47
C GLY A 151 -10.81 -13.70 13.10
N THR A 152 -11.08 -14.75 12.30
CA THR A 152 -11.64 -16.01 12.79
C THR A 152 -10.65 -16.78 13.65
N ALA A 153 -9.36 -16.82 13.27
CA ALA A 153 -8.33 -17.47 14.08
C ALA A 153 -8.19 -16.76 15.43
N GLN A 154 -8.24 -15.43 15.46
CA GLN A 154 -8.20 -14.65 16.70
C GLN A 154 -9.44 -14.86 17.58
N LEU A 155 -10.63 -14.98 16.99
CA LEU A 155 -11.83 -15.37 17.74
C LEU A 155 -11.63 -16.73 18.43
N VAL A 156 -11.10 -17.72 17.70
CA VAL A 156 -10.84 -19.06 18.27
C VAL A 156 -9.78 -19.01 19.37
N LEU A 157 -8.72 -18.22 19.19
CA LEU A 157 -7.62 -18.10 20.17
C LEU A 157 -8.02 -17.34 21.44
N LEU A 158 -8.78 -16.24 21.32
CA LEU A 158 -9.12 -15.38 22.46
C LEU A 158 -10.39 -15.83 23.18
N SER A 159 -11.41 -16.31 22.45
CA SER A 159 -12.62 -17.01 22.91
C SER A 159 -13.74 -16.84 21.87
N PRO A 160 -14.35 -17.93 21.36
CA PRO A 160 -15.44 -17.83 20.39
C PRO A 160 -16.75 -17.52 21.10
N THR A 161 -16.99 -16.25 21.43
CA THR A 161 -18.24 -15.81 22.06
C THR A 161 -19.24 -15.35 21.00
N ALA A 162 -20.54 -15.65 21.21
CA ALA A 162 -21.63 -15.14 20.38
C ALA A 162 -21.57 -13.61 20.14
N PRO A 163 -21.31 -12.76 21.16
CA PRO A 163 -21.15 -11.31 20.96
C PRO A 163 -19.95 -10.95 20.07
N ALA A 164 -18.82 -11.66 20.15
CA ALA A 164 -17.67 -11.40 19.28
C ALA A 164 -17.94 -11.80 17.82
N VAL A 165 -18.67 -12.90 17.59
CA VAL A 165 -19.15 -13.28 16.25
C VAL A 165 -20.12 -12.24 15.71
N ALA A 166 -21.07 -11.77 16.52
CA ALA A 166 -22.00 -10.72 16.13
C ALA A 166 -21.25 -9.42 15.79
N ALA A 167 -20.26 -9.02 16.60
CA ALA A 167 -19.43 -7.86 16.34
C ALA A 167 -18.67 -7.97 15.01
N LEU A 168 -18.11 -9.15 14.69
CA LEU A 168 -17.50 -9.41 13.40
C LEU A 168 -18.49 -9.18 12.24
N VAL A 169 -19.65 -9.84 12.28
CA VAL A 169 -20.65 -9.78 11.20
C VAL A 169 -21.19 -8.35 11.02
N VAL A 170 -21.55 -7.68 12.11
CA VAL A 170 -22.04 -6.30 12.09
C VAL A 170 -20.97 -5.36 11.54
N ALA A 171 -19.71 -5.52 11.95
CA ALA A 171 -18.61 -4.70 11.46
C ALA A 171 -18.33 -4.93 9.97
N VAL A 172 -18.46 -6.15 9.46
CA VAL A 172 -18.37 -6.44 8.02
C VAL A 172 -19.45 -5.69 7.25
N ILE A 173 -20.70 -5.76 7.72
CA ILE A 173 -21.83 -5.08 7.08
C ILE A 173 -21.62 -3.56 7.11
N ALA A 174 -21.18 -3.02 8.25
CA ALA A 174 -20.89 -1.60 8.40
C ALA A 174 -19.74 -1.14 7.47
N GLY A 175 -18.63 -1.88 7.45
CA GLY A 175 -17.49 -1.62 6.56
C GLY A 175 -17.88 -1.68 5.09
N TRP A 176 -18.71 -2.65 4.71
CA TRP A 176 -19.27 -2.76 3.37
C TRP A 176 -20.17 -1.56 3.03
N ALA A 177 -21.11 -1.21 3.92
CA ALA A 177 -22.05 -0.12 3.74
C ALA A 177 -21.33 1.23 3.58
N LEU A 178 -20.30 1.49 4.39
CA LEU A 178 -19.46 2.69 4.32
C LEU A 178 -18.87 2.94 2.92
N PHE A 179 -18.59 1.87 2.17
CA PHE A 179 -17.98 1.96 0.85
C PHE A 179 -18.95 1.73 -0.30
N ARG A 180 -20.04 0.99 -0.06
CA ARG A 180 -21.09 0.77 -1.05
C ARG A 180 -21.99 1.99 -1.21
N LEU A 181 -22.36 2.64 -0.10
CA LEU A 181 -23.27 3.77 -0.08
C LEU A 181 -22.57 5.09 -0.42
N PRO A 182 -23.26 6.03 -1.07
CA PRO A 182 -22.70 7.34 -1.44
C PRO A 182 -22.70 8.31 -0.25
N LEU A 183 -21.97 8.01 0.84
CA LEU A 183 -21.78 8.97 1.93
C LEU A 183 -20.87 10.13 1.51
N PRO A 184 -21.14 11.36 2.01
CA PRO A 184 -20.21 12.50 1.93
C PRO A 184 -18.81 12.14 2.42
N LEU A 185 -17.79 12.70 1.78
CA LEU A 185 -16.38 12.36 2.04
C LEU A 185 -15.93 12.75 3.44
N GLU A 186 -16.41 13.86 3.96
CA GLU A 186 -16.09 14.33 5.31
C GLU A 186 -16.58 13.33 6.35
N ILE A 187 -17.83 12.87 6.21
CA ILE A 187 -18.43 11.87 7.09
C ILE A 187 -17.70 10.53 6.97
N ARG A 188 -17.43 10.07 5.74
CA ARG A 188 -16.72 8.80 5.52
C ARG A 188 -15.31 8.82 6.10
N ASN A 189 -14.55 9.90 5.88
CA ASN A 189 -13.20 10.04 6.41
C ASN A 189 -13.20 10.22 7.93
N GLY A 190 -14.19 10.94 8.48
CA GLY A 190 -14.41 11.04 9.91
C GLY A 190 -14.68 9.68 10.54
N LEU A 191 -15.59 8.89 9.96
CA LEU A 191 -15.88 7.53 10.42
C LEU A 191 -14.67 6.59 10.30
N LEU A 192 -13.88 6.71 9.24
CA LEU A 192 -12.67 5.89 9.06
C LEU A 192 -11.52 6.25 10.01
N ARG A 193 -11.32 7.56 10.27
CA ARG A 193 -10.18 8.04 11.07
C ARG A 193 -10.48 8.11 12.56
N LEU A 194 -11.71 8.43 12.93
CA LEU A 194 -12.15 8.60 14.31
C LEU A 194 -13.15 7.50 14.72
N GLY A 195 -14.16 7.24 13.90
CA GLY A 195 -15.19 6.25 14.24
C GLY A 195 -14.64 4.85 14.49
N LEU A 196 -13.81 4.34 13.57
CA LEU A 196 -13.25 2.99 13.64
C LEU A 196 -12.32 2.80 14.86
N PRO A 197 -11.36 3.71 15.14
CA PRO A 197 -10.57 3.63 16.38
C PRO A 197 -11.40 3.81 17.65
N VAL A 198 -12.37 4.74 17.68
CA VAL A 198 -13.22 4.96 18.86
C VAL A 198 -14.06 3.72 19.17
N VAL A 199 -14.67 3.10 18.16
CA VAL A 199 -15.42 1.84 18.34
C VAL A 199 -14.50 0.73 18.84
N TRP A 200 -13.28 0.65 18.32
CA TRP A 200 -12.29 -0.31 18.80
C TRP A 200 -11.97 -0.13 20.28
N PHE A 201 -11.67 1.09 20.73
CA PHE A 201 -11.39 1.38 22.14
C PHE A 201 -12.61 1.14 23.04
N ALA A 202 -13.81 1.51 22.59
CA ALA A 202 -15.03 1.24 23.33
C ALA A 202 -15.25 -0.27 23.53
N LEU A 203 -15.04 -1.07 22.48
CA LEU A 203 -15.14 -2.53 22.55
C LEU A 203 -13.99 -3.17 23.33
N ALA A 204 -12.80 -2.54 23.38
CA ALA A 204 -11.73 -2.99 24.25
C ALA A 204 -12.12 -2.79 25.73
N PHE A 205 -12.74 -1.66 26.07
CA PHE A 205 -13.23 -1.40 27.43
C PHE A 205 -14.37 -2.36 27.82
N VAL A 206 -15.36 -2.56 26.94
CA VAL A 206 -16.45 -3.52 27.16
C VAL A 206 -15.90 -4.94 27.26
N GLY A 207 -14.98 -5.31 26.36
CA GLY A 207 -14.32 -6.62 26.36
C GLY A 207 -13.56 -6.87 27.66
N GLY A 208 -12.77 -5.92 28.14
CA GLY A 208 -12.09 -6.03 29.43
C GLY A 208 -13.05 -6.10 30.63
N ALA A 209 -14.18 -5.38 30.58
CA ALA A 209 -15.17 -5.43 31.65
C ALA A 209 -16.03 -6.71 31.68
N THR A 210 -16.04 -7.48 30.60
CA THR A 210 -16.90 -8.66 30.41
C THR A 210 -16.11 -9.94 30.10
N ASP A 211 -14.79 -9.91 30.24
CA ASP A 211 -13.85 -10.98 29.86
C ASP A 211 -13.97 -11.43 28.39
N GLN A 212 -14.40 -10.53 27.50
CA GLN A 212 -14.54 -10.75 26.06
C GLN A 212 -13.44 -10.04 25.26
N MET A 213 -12.19 -10.44 25.50
CA MET A 213 -10.98 -9.88 24.88
C MET A 213 -11.00 -9.90 23.33
N ALA A 214 -11.81 -10.78 22.73
CA ALA A 214 -11.91 -10.93 21.28
C ALA A 214 -12.74 -9.83 20.58
N LEU A 215 -13.65 -9.14 21.30
CA LEU A 215 -14.55 -8.10 20.76
C LEU A 215 -13.85 -6.99 19.94
N PRO A 216 -12.83 -6.29 20.48
CA PRO A 216 -12.17 -5.21 19.75
C PRO A 216 -11.53 -5.73 18.45
N HIS A 217 -10.90 -6.89 18.50
CA HIS A 217 -10.27 -7.49 17.32
C HIS A 217 -11.30 -7.93 16.27
N ALA A 218 -12.36 -8.63 16.68
CA ALA A 218 -13.43 -9.09 15.80
C ALA A 218 -14.06 -7.92 15.02
N SER A 219 -14.36 -6.82 15.70
CA SER A 219 -14.89 -5.61 15.05
C SER A 219 -13.90 -4.98 14.08
N ALA A 220 -12.61 -4.90 14.42
CA ALA A 220 -11.60 -4.29 13.56
C ALA A 220 -11.41 -5.09 12.27
N TYR A 221 -11.20 -6.41 12.38
CA TYR A 221 -11.03 -7.27 11.22
C TYR A 221 -12.28 -7.33 10.36
N GLY A 222 -13.46 -7.37 10.98
CA GLY A 222 -14.74 -7.31 10.27
C GLY A 222 -14.89 -6.01 9.48
N ALA A 223 -14.64 -4.86 10.11
CA ALA A 223 -14.72 -3.56 9.45
C ALA A 223 -13.72 -3.44 8.29
N LEU A 224 -12.47 -3.85 8.50
CA LEU A 224 -11.43 -3.84 7.46
C LEU A 224 -11.79 -4.76 6.28
N ALA A 225 -12.30 -5.97 6.54
CA ALA A 225 -12.76 -6.88 5.49
C ALA A 225 -13.96 -6.30 4.73
N GLY A 226 -14.94 -5.76 5.46
CA GLY A 226 -16.11 -5.08 4.90
C GLY A 226 -15.72 -3.92 3.97
N ILE A 227 -14.73 -3.11 4.34
CA ILE A 227 -14.20 -2.02 3.51
C ILE A 227 -13.67 -2.53 2.16
N LEU A 228 -13.04 -3.71 2.13
CA LEU A 228 -12.56 -4.32 0.89
C LEU A 228 -13.70 -4.88 0.03
N ILE A 229 -14.70 -5.51 0.66
CA ILE A 229 -15.87 -6.04 -0.04
C ILE A 229 -16.73 -4.92 -0.62
N GLY A 230 -16.95 -3.83 0.13
CA GLY A 230 -17.80 -2.69 -0.29
C GLY A 230 -17.28 -1.89 -1.49
N GLY A 231 -16.18 -2.33 -2.11
CA GLY A 231 -15.59 -1.65 -3.27
C GLY A 231 -16.42 -1.70 -4.53
N ARG A 232 -16.22 -0.69 -5.37
CA ARG A 232 -16.77 -0.70 -6.73
C ARG A 232 -15.90 -1.48 -7.71
N TYR A 233 -14.84 -2.16 -7.27
CA TYR A 233 -14.02 -3.01 -8.14
C TYR A 233 -14.74 -4.30 -8.55
N TRP A 234 -15.76 -4.71 -7.78
CA TRP A 234 -16.57 -5.91 -7.97
C TRP A 234 -17.66 -5.74 -9.04
N SER A 235 -18.13 -4.52 -9.23
CA SER A 235 -19.09 -4.14 -10.25
C SER A 235 -18.35 -3.28 -11.27
N GLY A 236 -18.09 -3.79 -12.47
CA GLY A 236 -17.39 -3.05 -13.55
C GLY A 236 -17.92 -1.62 -13.76
N PRO A 237 -17.21 -0.77 -14.53
CA PRO A 237 -17.59 0.63 -14.66
C PRO A 237 -19.05 0.76 -15.12
N GLN A 238 -19.89 1.44 -14.33
CA GLN A 238 -21.25 1.79 -14.74
C GLN A 238 -21.18 2.71 -15.96
N PHE A 239 -22.05 2.47 -16.95
CA PHE A 239 -22.22 3.35 -18.09
C PHE A 239 -22.54 4.78 -17.60
N GLY A 240 -21.64 5.73 -17.85
CA GLY A 240 -21.86 7.16 -17.63
C GLY A 240 -21.30 7.81 -16.34
N ALA A 241 -20.69 7.08 -15.40
CA ALA A 241 -20.33 7.69 -14.10
C ALA A 241 -18.89 8.28 -14.00
N PRO A 242 -18.72 9.55 -13.56
CA PRO A 242 -17.45 10.08 -13.08
C PRO A 242 -17.06 9.43 -11.74
N ARG A 243 -15.75 9.23 -11.52
CA ARG A 243 -15.22 8.32 -10.49
C ARG A 243 -14.70 9.03 -9.23
N PRO A 244 -14.95 8.49 -8.02
CA PRO A 244 -14.57 9.10 -6.75
C PRO A 244 -13.16 8.66 -6.30
N PRO A 245 -12.54 9.30 -5.30
CA PRO A 245 -11.81 10.56 -5.48
C PRO A 245 -10.32 10.37 -5.12
N PHE A 246 -9.45 10.86 -5.99
CA PHE A 246 -8.32 11.65 -5.51
C PHE A 246 -8.41 12.94 -6.31
N ASN A 247 -8.89 14.01 -5.67
CA ASN A 247 -8.96 15.32 -6.28
C ASN A 247 -7.55 15.78 -6.68
N GLY A 248 -7.16 15.50 -7.92
CA GLY A 248 -6.73 16.58 -8.79
C GLY A 248 -7.98 17.10 -9.46
N GLN A 249 -8.55 18.19 -8.93
CA GLN A 249 -9.44 19.02 -9.72
C GLN A 249 -8.77 19.21 -11.08
N GLY A 250 -9.47 18.81 -12.15
CA GLY A 250 -9.07 19.24 -13.49
C GLY A 250 -9.03 20.75 -13.48
N ARG A 251 -7.83 21.34 -13.40
CA ARG A 251 -7.68 22.77 -13.65
C ARG A 251 -8.18 22.99 -15.06
N ARG A 252 -9.33 23.66 -15.13
CA ARG A 252 -9.91 24.32 -16.30
C ARG A 252 -8.76 24.76 -17.22
N ARG A 253 -8.75 24.24 -18.45
CA ARG A 253 -7.82 24.59 -19.54
C ARG A 253 -7.24 26.00 -19.40
N ARG A 254 -5.94 26.13 -19.11
CA ARG A 254 -5.16 27.15 -19.82
C ARG A 254 -4.64 26.47 -21.08
N ARG A 255 -5.31 26.74 -22.21
CA ARG A 255 -4.72 26.55 -23.54
C ARG A 255 -3.38 27.29 -23.53
N ARG A 256 -2.28 26.59 -23.25
CA ARG A 256 -0.97 27.09 -23.69
C ARG A 256 -1.06 27.06 -25.20
N LYS A 257 -1.18 28.25 -25.81
CA LYS A 257 -1.01 28.46 -27.25
C LYS A 257 0.12 27.54 -27.68
N ARG A 258 -0.17 26.55 -28.52
CA ARG A 258 0.87 25.86 -29.29
C ARG A 258 1.61 26.98 -30.01
N ARG A 259 2.83 27.32 -29.58
CA ARG A 259 3.74 28.05 -30.45
C ARG A 259 3.90 27.16 -31.68
N PRO A 260 3.58 27.63 -32.89
CA PRO A 260 3.97 26.91 -34.08
C PRO A 260 5.49 26.73 -33.99
N LYS A 261 5.96 25.50 -34.18
CA LYS A 261 7.36 25.27 -34.55
C LYS A 261 7.54 25.95 -35.91
N GLN A 262 7.87 27.24 -35.91
CA GLN A 262 8.48 27.89 -37.05
C GLN A 262 9.77 27.12 -37.35
N GLN A 263 9.72 26.34 -38.42
CA GLN A 263 10.81 26.13 -39.35
C GLN A 263 12.22 26.02 -38.73
N LYS A 264 12.49 24.92 -38.03
CA LYS A 264 13.85 24.32 -38.03
C LYS A 264 14.04 23.45 -39.29
N GLN A 265 13.56 23.95 -40.43
CA GLN A 265 13.78 23.37 -41.75
C GLN A 265 14.17 24.41 -42.81
N THR A 266 14.56 25.62 -42.38
CA THR A 266 15.16 26.65 -43.28
C THR A 266 16.61 26.99 -42.90
N GLN A 267 17.26 26.19 -42.03
CA GLN A 267 18.68 26.36 -41.70
C GLN A 267 19.60 25.24 -42.19
N ARG A 268 19.06 24.30 -42.98
CA ARG A 268 19.86 23.24 -43.62
C ARG A 268 19.79 23.23 -45.16
N ARG A 269 19.27 24.31 -45.77
CA ARG A 269 19.25 24.50 -47.23
C ARG A 269 19.84 25.83 -47.73
N SER A 270 20.46 26.64 -46.86
CA SER A 270 21.16 27.87 -47.24
C SER A 270 22.68 27.83 -47.06
N ARG A 271 23.27 26.64 -46.86
CA ARG A 271 24.69 26.36 -47.11
C ARG A 271 24.78 25.52 -48.39
N PRO A 272 24.64 26.15 -49.57
CA PRO A 272 25.83 26.34 -50.40
C PRO A 272 25.94 27.70 -51.13
N ALA A 273 24.99 28.64 -50.98
CA ALA A 273 24.98 29.87 -51.80
C ALA A 273 25.88 31.01 -51.28
N VAL A 274 26.28 31.00 -50.00
CA VAL A 274 27.16 32.06 -49.42
C VAL A 274 28.65 31.73 -49.61
N ALA A 275 29.00 30.48 -49.93
CA ALA A 275 30.38 30.11 -50.28
C ALA A 275 30.72 30.50 -51.74
N ALA A 276 29.79 30.34 -52.68
CA ALA A 276 30.00 30.68 -54.09
C ALA A 276 29.98 32.20 -54.38
N ALA A 277 29.38 33.02 -53.51
CA ALA A 277 29.37 34.48 -53.65
C ALA A 277 30.66 35.16 -53.14
N ARG A 278 31.40 34.52 -52.23
CA ARG A 278 32.71 35.02 -51.77
C ARG A 278 33.87 34.66 -52.70
N GLU A 279 33.70 33.64 -53.54
CA GLU A 279 34.72 33.25 -54.53
C GLU A 279 34.67 34.08 -55.82
N LYS A 280 33.52 34.70 -56.15
CA LYS A 280 33.42 35.65 -57.28
C LYS A 280 33.86 37.09 -56.95
N GLN A 281 33.82 37.51 -55.69
CA GLN A 281 34.32 38.86 -55.30
C GLN A 281 35.81 38.92 -54.97
N ALA A 282 36.52 37.78 -54.96
CA ALA A 282 37.96 37.70 -54.78
C ALA A 282 38.75 37.50 -56.09
N LYS A 283 38.05 37.41 -57.24
CA LYS A 283 38.67 37.30 -58.58
C LYS A 283 38.53 38.57 -59.43
N ASP A 284 37.74 39.54 -59.01
CA ASP A 284 37.56 40.85 -59.67
C ASP A 284 38.15 42.01 -58.85
N ARG A 285 39.23 41.75 -58.10
CA ARG A 285 40.12 42.78 -57.54
C ARG A 285 41.56 42.43 -57.84
#